data_AF-A0A9X8F7L4-F1
#
_entry.id   AF-A0A9X8F7L4-F1
#
_cell.length_a   1.000
_cell.length_b   1.000
_cell.length_c   1.000
_cell.angle_alpha   90.00
_cell.angle_beta   90.00
_cell.angle_gamma   90.00
#
_symmetry.space_group_name_H-M   'P 1'
#
loop_
_entity.id
_entity.type
_entity.pdbx_description
1 polymer ?
#
loop_
_entity_poly.entity_id
_entity_poly.type
_entity_poly.pdbx_seq_one_letter_code
_entity_poly.pdbx_strand_id
1 'polypeptide(L)'
;YLGDTKYSPASKIYTFDVSDITPVTITTYILKKTTSNTTFKVMVNGTDKTRATGNVAIINNGKTLLTKALTNGECLLTFSLPAGKQSVEVKYLGDTKYLPASKTYTFDVTEVNPLKTVDTTFTLPQVNNNDSLYNISTNIKA
;
A
#
# COMPACT_ATOMS: atom_id res chain seq x y z
N TYR A 1 -43.65 -23.77 11.30
CA TYR A 1 -45.05 -23.52 11.69
C TYR A 1 -45.61 -24.80 12.27
N LEU A 2 -46.17 -24.76 13.48
CA LEU A 2 -46.56 -25.95 14.24
C LEU A 2 -47.91 -26.55 13.82
N GLY A 3 -48.59 -25.95 12.84
CA GLY A 3 -49.93 -26.37 12.39
C GLY A 3 -51.05 -25.72 13.19
N ASP A 4 -52.23 -25.63 12.58
CA ASP A 4 -53.50 -25.33 13.23
C ASP A 4 -54.61 -26.28 12.72
N THR A 5 -55.86 -26.03 13.10
CA THR A 5 -57.01 -26.88 12.72
C THR A 5 -57.28 -26.96 11.22
N LYS A 6 -56.69 -26.05 10.43
CA LYS A 6 -56.89 -25.96 8.97
C LYS A 6 -55.63 -26.32 8.18
N TYR A 7 -54.44 -26.13 8.74
CA TYR A 7 -53.19 -26.37 8.05
C TYR A 7 -52.27 -27.30 8.84
N SER A 8 -51.76 -28.33 8.17
CA SER A 8 -50.81 -29.28 8.76
C SER A 8 -49.52 -28.58 9.20
N PRO A 9 -48.87 -29.08 10.27
CA PRO A 9 -47.55 -28.59 10.68
C PRO A 9 -46.55 -28.73 9.54
N ALA A 10 -45.79 -27.67 9.29
CA ALA A 10 -44.71 -27.67 8.32
C ALA A 10 -43.48 -27.04 8.94
N SER A 11 -42.39 -27.82 9.00
CA SER A 11 -41.09 -27.35 9.44
C SER A 11 -40.16 -27.30 8.23
N LYS A 12 -39.50 -26.16 8.03
CA LYS A 12 -38.45 -25.98 7.03
C LYS A 12 -37.19 -25.62 7.79
N ILE A 13 -36.20 -26.51 7.76
CA ILE A 13 -34.93 -26.33 8.44
C ILE A 13 -33.97 -25.67 7.45
N TYR A 14 -33.43 -24.51 7.85
CA TYR A 14 -32.29 -23.89 7.18
C TYR A 14 -31.06 -24.19 8.03
N THR A 15 -30.18 -25.06 7.55
CA THR A 15 -28.86 -25.23 8.13
C THR A 15 -27.95 -24.14 7.59
N PHE A 16 -27.36 -23.35 8.48
CA PHE A 16 -26.25 -22.46 8.15
C PHE A 16 -24.98 -23.08 8.70
N ASP A 17 -23.97 -23.26 7.86
CA ASP A 17 -22.63 -23.59 8.35
C ASP A 17 -22.10 -22.39 9.11
N VAL A 18 -21.95 -22.53 10.42
CA VAL A 18 -21.08 -21.65 11.22
C VAL A 18 -19.69 -22.25 11.11
N SER A 19 -18.86 -21.73 10.20
CA SER A 19 -17.44 -22.03 10.26
C SER A 19 -16.85 -21.42 11.54
N ASP A 20 -16.12 -22.20 12.33
CA ASP A 20 -15.27 -21.70 13.39
C ASP A 20 -14.13 -20.89 12.77
N ILE A 21 -14.40 -19.61 12.53
CA ILE A 21 -13.50 -18.71 11.83
C ILE A 21 -12.47 -18.13 12.81
N THR A 22 -11.22 -18.53 12.63
CA THR A 22 -10.11 -17.87 13.31
C THR A 22 -9.86 -16.50 12.69
N PRO A 23 -9.87 -15.39 13.44
CA PRO A 23 -9.54 -14.08 12.90
C PRO A 23 -8.07 -13.98 12.49
N VAL A 24 -7.74 -12.97 11.68
CA VAL A 24 -6.36 -12.58 11.38
C VAL A 24 -6.04 -11.20 11.93
N THR A 25 -4.75 -10.97 12.18
CA THR A 25 -4.18 -9.64 12.43
C THR A 25 -3.37 -9.20 11.22
N ILE A 26 -3.67 -8.00 10.70
CA ILE A 26 -2.90 -7.36 9.62
C ILE A 26 -1.98 -6.29 10.22
N THR A 27 -0.68 -6.47 10.01
CA THR A 27 0.36 -5.50 10.38
C THR A 27 1.04 -4.98 9.12
N THR A 28 1.07 -3.66 8.94
CA THR A 28 1.67 -3.03 7.76
C THR A 28 2.72 -2.02 8.18
N TYR A 29 3.88 -2.08 7.52
CA TYR A 29 4.91 -1.05 7.57
C TYR A 29 4.97 -0.31 6.24
N ILE A 30 4.81 1.01 6.29
CA ILE A 30 4.95 1.87 5.12
C ILE A 30 6.43 2.25 4.99
N LEU A 31 7.15 1.54 4.13
CA LEU A 31 8.60 1.66 3.98
C LEU A 31 9.00 2.85 3.13
N LYS A 32 8.21 3.17 2.11
CA LYS A 32 8.43 4.30 1.21
C LYS A 32 7.10 4.98 0.88
N LYS A 33 7.15 6.30 0.68
CA LYS A 33 5.97 7.17 0.52
C LYS A 33 6.17 8.15 -0.63
N THR A 34 6.75 7.70 -1.74
CA THR A 34 6.95 8.55 -2.91
C THR A 34 5.99 8.19 -4.04
N THR A 35 5.70 9.14 -4.91
CA THR A 35 4.69 8.98 -5.98
C THR A 35 4.95 7.77 -6.88
N SER A 36 6.21 7.49 -7.20
CA SER A 36 6.61 6.36 -8.06
C SER A 36 7.02 5.10 -7.29
N ASN A 37 7.28 5.19 -5.99
CA ASN A 37 7.84 4.10 -5.19
C ASN A 37 7.23 4.08 -3.79
N THR A 38 5.90 4.01 -3.70
CA THR A 38 5.24 3.72 -2.43
C THR A 38 5.36 2.23 -2.17
N THR A 39 5.94 1.86 -1.02
CA THR A 39 6.24 0.46 -0.69
C THR A 39 5.70 0.09 0.67
N PHE A 40 4.88 -0.95 0.73
CA PHE A 40 4.32 -1.52 1.94
C PHE A 40 4.90 -2.91 2.18
N LYS A 41 5.33 -3.18 3.42
CA LYS A 41 5.54 -4.54 3.92
C LYS A 41 4.32 -4.93 4.74
N VAL A 42 3.62 -5.98 4.32
CA VAL A 42 2.41 -6.46 4.97
C VAL A 42 2.67 -7.84 5.56
N MET A 43 2.24 -8.06 6.80
CA MET A 43 2.19 -9.38 7.42
C MET A 43 0.76 -9.67 7.86
N VAL A 44 0.34 -10.92 7.65
CA VAL A 44 -0.97 -11.43 8.04
C VAL A 44 -0.75 -12.70 8.84
N ASN A 45 -1.17 -12.68 10.11
CA ASN A 45 -1.06 -13.81 11.02
C ASN A 45 -2.43 -14.17 11.58
N GLY A 46 -2.73 -15.46 11.69
CA GLY A 46 -3.87 -15.94 12.44
C GLY A 46 -3.72 -15.66 13.93
N THR A 47 -4.84 -15.52 14.65
CA THR A 47 -4.84 -15.39 16.12
C THR A 47 -4.28 -16.63 16.82
N ASP A 48 -4.26 -17.77 16.13
CA ASP A 48 -3.63 -19.01 16.54
C ASP A 48 -2.09 -19.04 16.36
N LYS A 49 -1.50 -17.88 16.01
CA LYS A 49 -0.07 -17.68 15.76
C LYS A 49 0.48 -18.39 14.52
N THR A 50 -0.38 -18.90 13.64
CA THR A 50 0.06 -19.43 12.35
C THR A 50 0.10 -18.32 11.29
N ARG A 51 0.95 -18.49 10.27
CA ARG A 51 1.08 -17.51 9.19
C ARG A 51 0.01 -17.76 8.14
N ALA A 52 -0.74 -16.73 7.77
CA ALA A 52 -1.82 -16.86 6.79
C ALA A 52 -1.28 -17.11 5.37
N THR A 53 -2.05 -17.81 4.55
CA THR A 53 -1.79 -17.96 3.11
C THR A 53 -2.77 -17.08 2.32
N GLY A 54 -2.72 -17.11 0.99
CA GLY A 54 -3.62 -16.31 0.15
C GLY A 54 -3.02 -14.98 -0.30
N ASN A 55 -3.86 -13.99 -0.57
CA ASN A 55 -3.47 -12.76 -1.26
C ASN A 55 -3.83 -11.50 -0.48
N VAL A 56 -3.01 -10.46 -0.66
CA VAL A 56 -3.26 -9.10 -0.17
C VAL A 56 -3.46 -8.17 -1.36
N ALA A 57 -4.51 -7.37 -1.32
CA ALA A 57 -4.81 -6.32 -2.27
C ALA A 57 -4.58 -4.93 -1.65
N ILE A 58 -4.06 -4.02 -2.46
CA ILE A 58 -3.95 -2.58 -2.13
C ILE A 58 -5.07 -1.87 -2.86
N ILE A 59 -5.90 -1.15 -2.10
CA ILE A 59 -7.07 -0.44 -2.62
C ILE A 59 -6.93 1.04 -2.27
N ASN A 60 -7.12 1.91 -3.25
CA ASN A 60 -7.19 3.36 -3.05
C ASN A 60 -8.46 3.88 -3.71
N ASN A 61 -9.27 4.67 -3.00
CA ASN A 61 -10.55 5.19 -3.47
C ASN A 61 -11.47 4.10 -4.07
N GLY A 62 -11.54 2.93 -3.43
CA GLY A 62 -12.36 1.80 -3.87
C GLY A 62 -11.82 1.01 -5.07
N LYS A 63 -10.70 1.43 -5.68
CA LYS A 63 -10.06 0.72 -6.79
C LYS A 63 -8.86 -0.09 -6.32
N THR A 64 -8.82 -1.37 -6.67
CA THR A 64 -7.64 -2.21 -6.49
C THR A 64 -6.50 -1.73 -7.39
N LEU A 65 -5.39 -1.31 -6.77
CA LEU A 65 -4.17 -0.93 -7.47
C LEU A 65 -3.33 -2.15 -7.85
N LEU A 66 -3.20 -3.10 -6.93
CA LEU A 66 -2.53 -4.38 -7.18
C LEU A 66 -2.92 -5.42 -6.14
N THR A 67 -2.55 -6.67 -6.44
CA THR A 67 -2.70 -7.83 -5.56
C THR A 67 -1.41 -8.64 -5.55
N LYS A 68 -1.02 -9.17 -4.39
CA LYS A 68 0.19 -10.00 -4.21
C LYS A 68 -0.08 -11.16 -3.26
N ALA A 69 0.44 -12.33 -3.61
CA ALA A 69 0.41 -13.50 -2.73
C ALA A 69 1.31 -13.32 -1.51
N LEU A 70 0.87 -13.88 -0.38
CA LEU A 70 1.66 -14.01 0.83
C LEU A 70 2.64 -15.19 0.68
N THR A 71 3.91 -14.94 1.01
CA THR A 71 4.91 -15.99 1.19
C THR A 71 5.18 -16.08 2.68
N ASN A 72 4.79 -17.20 3.29
CA ASN A 72 4.87 -17.39 4.73
C ASN A 72 4.15 -16.21 5.44
N GLY A 73 2.88 -15.88 5.18
CA GLY A 73 2.18 -14.77 5.85
C GLY A 73 2.78 -13.36 5.70
N GLU A 74 3.66 -13.13 4.72
CA GLU A 74 4.25 -11.81 4.46
C GLU A 74 4.33 -11.52 2.95
N CYS A 75 4.18 -10.25 2.59
CA CYS A 75 4.50 -9.78 1.24
C CYS A 75 5.01 -8.34 1.23
N LEU A 76 5.75 -8.01 0.17
CA LEU A 76 6.19 -6.66 -0.16
C LEU A 76 5.43 -6.17 -1.39
N LEU A 77 4.82 -5.00 -1.30
CA LEU A 77 3.97 -4.41 -2.32
C LEU A 77 4.53 -3.04 -2.69
N THR A 78 4.82 -2.82 -3.97
CA THR A 78 5.27 -1.51 -4.49
C THR A 78 4.29 -1.03 -5.54
N PHE A 79 3.82 0.20 -5.39
CA PHE A 79 2.82 0.83 -6.25
C PHE A 79 3.04 2.34 -6.32
N SER A 80 2.31 2.98 -7.24
CA SER A 80 2.34 4.43 -7.42
C SER A 80 1.09 5.07 -6.84
N LEU A 81 1.25 6.27 -6.29
CA LEU A 81 0.18 7.10 -5.74
C LEU A 81 0.38 8.55 -6.16
N PRO A 82 -0.70 9.35 -6.27
CA PRO A 82 -0.57 10.79 -6.42
C PRO A 82 0.06 11.41 -5.17
N ALA A 83 0.70 12.57 -5.35
CA ALA A 83 1.24 13.35 -4.24
C ALA A 83 0.13 13.84 -3.29
N GLY A 84 0.52 14.14 -2.05
CA GLY A 84 -0.38 14.63 -1.01
C GLY A 84 -0.94 13.52 -0.12
N LYS A 85 -1.98 13.87 0.65
CA LYS A 85 -2.59 12.97 1.63
C LYS A 85 -3.37 11.84 0.94
N GLN A 86 -2.97 10.60 1.21
CA GLN A 86 -3.58 9.39 0.65
C GLN A 86 -4.25 8.55 1.73
N SER A 87 -5.27 7.79 1.35
CA SER A 87 -5.98 6.83 2.21
C SER A 87 -6.03 5.47 1.53
N VAL A 88 -5.21 4.53 1.98
CA VAL A 88 -5.02 3.22 1.36
C VAL A 88 -5.57 2.12 2.25
N GLU A 89 -6.46 1.29 1.70
CA GLU A 89 -6.90 0.06 2.32
C GLU A 89 -5.98 -1.10 1.92
N VAL A 90 -5.47 -1.81 2.93
CA VAL A 90 -4.76 -3.08 2.78
C VAL A 90 -5.77 -4.18 3.09
N LYS A 91 -6.15 -4.96 2.08
CA LYS A 91 -7.16 -6.02 2.20
C LYS A 91 -6.56 -7.39 2.00
N TYR A 92 -6.60 -8.21 3.04
CA TYR A 92 -6.40 -9.64 2.93
C TYR A 92 -7.66 -10.30 2.35
N LEU A 93 -7.51 -11.12 1.31
CA LEU A 93 -8.63 -11.71 0.55
C LEU A 93 -9.15 -13.03 1.15
N GLY A 94 -8.61 -13.48 2.27
CA GLY A 94 -8.93 -14.76 2.88
C GLY A 94 -8.15 -15.94 2.27
N ASP A 95 -8.27 -17.09 2.93
CA ASP A 95 -7.86 -18.40 2.46
C ASP A 95 -8.84 -19.47 2.96
N THR A 96 -8.47 -20.76 2.90
CA THR A 96 -9.33 -21.87 3.35
C THR A 96 -9.58 -21.90 4.86
N LYS A 97 -8.78 -21.17 5.64
CA LYS A 97 -8.84 -21.14 7.12
C LYS A 97 -9.26 -19.77 7.66
N TYR A 98 -8.90 -18.69 6.98
CA TYR A 98 -9.09 -17.33 7.42
C TYR A 98 -10.02 -16.56 6.49
N LEU A 99 -10.98 -15.82 7.06
CA LEU A 99 -11.82 -14.92 6.28
C LEU A 99 -11.05 -13.68 5.78
N PRO A 100 -11.57 -13.00 4.74
CA PRO A 100 -11.08 -11.70 4.34
C PRO A 100 -11.11 -10.69 5.50
N ALA A 101 -10.09 -9.86 5.57
CA ALA A 101 -9.97 -8.78 6.55
C ALA A 101 -9.29 -7.57 5.92
N SER A 102 -9.52 -6.37 6.42
CA SER A 102 -8.84 -5.18 5.91
C SER A 102 -8.49 -4.16 6.97
N LYS A 103 -7.54 -3.29 6.64
CA LYS A 103 -7.11 -2.17 7.47
C LYS A 103 -6.72 -0.98 6.61
N THR A 104 -7.17 0.20 7.00
CA THR A 104 -6.93 1.45 6.27
C THR A 104 -5.79 2.24 6.91
N TYR A 105 -4.95 2.85 6.08
CA TYR A 105 -3.83 3.69 6.47
C TYR A 105 -3.89 5.02 5.75
N THR A 106 -3.68 6.11 6.49
CA THR A 106 -3.60 7.46 5.95
C THR A 106 -2.19 8.01 6.14
N PHE A 107 -1.60 8.56 5.07
CA PHE A 107 -0.24 9.08 5.07
C PHE A 107 -0.03 10.06 3.91
N ASP A 108 0.97 10.92 4.01
CA ASP A 108 1.36 11.85 2.94
C ASP A 108 2.37 11.20 1.99
N VAL A 109 2.12 11.36 0.69
CA VAL A 109 2.99 10.93 -0.40
C VAL A 109 3.72 12.13 -0.99
N THR A 110 5.03 12.03 -1.14
CA THR A 110 5.88 13.10 -1.68
C THR A 110 6.31 12.80 -3.12
N GLU A 111 6.44 13.85 -3.93
CA GLU A 111 7.09 13.71 -5.24
C GLU A 111 8.59 13.47 -5.06
N VAL A 112 9.14 12.59 -5.90
CA VAL A 112 10.59 12.55 -6.08
C VAL A 112 10.91 13.59 -7.14
N ASN A 113 11.47 14.72 -6.74
CA ASN A 113 12.17 15.57 -7.69
C ASN A 113 13.48 14.84 -8.02
N PRO A 114 13.65 14.25 -9.22
CA PRO A 114 15.00 13.93 -9.65
C PRO A 114 15.76 15.25 -9.58
N LEU A 115 16.91 15.26 -8.91
CA LEU A 115 17.81 16.40 -8.91
C LEU A 115 17.80 16.99 -10.32
N LYS A 116 17.31 18.22 -10.46
CA LYS A 116 17.42 18.97 -11.71
C LYS A 116 18.92 19.09 -11.91
N THR A 117 19.52 18.19 -12.68
CA THR A 117 20.87 18.33 -13.16
C THR A 117 20.84 19.60 -13.97
N VAL A 118 21.23 20.70 -13.33
CA VAL A 118 21.59 21.90 -14.04
C VAL A 118 22.88 21.50 -14.74
N ASP A 119 22.76 21.11 -16.00
CA ASP A 119 23.89 21.09 -16.92
C ASP A 119 24.31 22.56 -17.11
N THR A 120 24.98 23.11 -16.11
CA THR A 120 25.73 24.36 -16.24
C THR A 120 26.91 24.03 -17.14
N THR A 121 26.71 24.14 -18.45
CA THR A 121 27.83 24.25 -19.38
C THR A 121 28.56 25.55 -19.04
N PHE A 122 29.66 25.45 -18.29
CA PHE A 122 30.60 26.55 -18.15
C PHE A 122 31.38 26.64 -19.47
N THR A 123 30.99 27.57 -20.34
CA THR A 123 31.87 27.97 -21.43
C THR A 123 32.90 28.92 -20.85
N LEU A 124 34.14 28.46 -20.67
CA LEU A 124 35.24 29.37 -20.38
C LEU A 124 35.43 30.29 -21.60
N PRO A 125 35.45 31.62 -21.45
CA PRO A 125 35.87 32.48 -22.54
C PRO A 125 37.33 32.13 -22.85
N GLN A 126 37.64 31.87 -24.13
CA GLN A 126 39.02 31.71 -24.58
C GLN A 126 39.76 33.03 -24.29
N VAL A 127 40.62 33.03 -23.27
CA VAL A 127 41.47 34.18 -22.95
C VAL A 127 42.65 34.16 -23.91
N ASN A 128 42.63 35.05 -24.90
CA ASN A 128 43.82 35.42 -25.62
C ASN A 128 44.46 36.64 -24.95
N ASN A 129 45.71 36.44 -24.53
CA ASN A 129 46.73 37.43 -24.19
C ASN A 129 46.67 38.06 -22.79
N ASN A 130 47.69 37.70 -22.01
CA ASN A 130 48.38 38.44 -20.95
C ASN A 130 47.57 39.48 -20.14
N ASP A 131 47.44 39.13 -18.85
CA ASP A 131 47.08 39.90 -17.65
C ASP A 131 45.65 39.82 -17.08
N SER A 132 45.65 39.60 -15.75
CA SER A 132 44.63 39.93 -14.73
C SER A 132 43.73 38.82 -14.17
N LEU A 133 43.79 38.71 -12.83
CA LEU A 133 43.11 37.76 -11.94
C LEU A 133 41.59 37.74 -12.11
N TYR A 134 41.00 36.55 -12.08
CA TYR A 134 39.55 36.34 -12.06
C TYR A 134 38.98 36.53 -10.64
N ASN A 135 38.22 37.59 -10.42
CA ASN A 135 37.38 37.76 -9.23
C ASN A 135 36.04 37.05 -9.46
N ILE A 136 35.78 35.95 -8.76
CA ILE A 136 34.45 35.31 -8.74
C ILE A 136 33.65 35.94 -7.60
N SER A 137 32.70 36.81 -7.91
CA SER A 137 31.65 37.22 -6.96
C SER A 137 30.40 36.38 -7.19
N THR A 138 30.11 35.47 -6.26
CA THR A 138 28.85 34.73 -6.22
C THR A 138 27.82 35.51 -5.41
N ASN A 139 26.81 36.07 -6.09
CA ASN A 139 25.61 36.57 -5.44
C ASN A 139 24.60 35.42 -5.27
N ILE A 140 24.61 34.78 -4.11
CA ILE A 140 23.52 33.89 -3.69
C ILE A 140 22.53 34.76 -2.91
N LYS A 141 21.34 35.03 -3.49
CA LYS A 141 20.21 35.52 -2.70
C LYS A 141 19.50 34.31 -2.10
N ALA A 142 19.45 34.26 -0.77
CA ALA A 142 18.64 33.34 0.01
C ALA A 142 17.14 33.60 -0.18
#